data_AF-A0A7C1E058-F1
#
_entry.id   AF-A0A7C1E058-F1
#
_cell.length_a   1.000
_cell.length_b   1.000
_cell.length_c   1.000
_cell.angle_alpha   90.00
_cell.angle_beta   90.00
_cell.angle_gamma   90.00
#
_symmetry.space_group_name_H-M   'P 1'
#
loop_
_entity.id
_entity.type
_entity.pdbx_description
1 polymer ?
#
loop_
_entity_poly.entity_id
_entity_poly.type
_entity_poly.pdbx_seq_one_letter_code
_entity_poly.pdbx_strand_id
1 'polypeptide(L)' 'MEEMQYHEVTGLVSRTIERLPGRTREIFRLNRQEGLKYKEIAGKLDISVKTVEAHMGKALKALRNSLEKYGQ' A
#
# COMPACT_ATOMS: atom_id res chain seq x y z
N MET A 1 -16.64 16.30 14.59
CA MET A 1 -15.21 16.15 14.96
C MET A 1 -14.67 14.78 14.55
N GLU A 2 -15.43 13.68 14.65
CA GLU A 2 -15.00 12.35 14.18
C GLU A 2 -14.81 12.25 12.65
N GLU A 3 -15.64 12.91 11.84
CA GLU A 3 -15.50 12.91 10.37
C GLU A 3 -14.17 13.55 9.90
N MET A 4 -13.72 14.60 10.57
CA MET A 4 -12.51 15.33 10.20
C MET A 4 -11.26 14.45 10.44
N GLN A 5 -11.25 13.71 11.54
CA GLN A 5 -10.19 12.77 11.89
C GLN A 5 -10.13 11.59 10.91
N TYR A 6 -11.28 11.08 10.47
CA TYR A 6 -11.34 10.02 9.47
C TYR A 6 -10.75 10.45 8.11
N HIS A 7 -11.10 11.66 7.65
CA HIS A 7 -10.58 12.24 6.41
C HIS A 7 -9.07 12.49 6.45
N GLU A 8 -8.53 12.89 7.60
CA GLU A 8 -7.08 13.06 7.76
C GLU A 8 -6.32 11.75 7.62
N VAL A 9 -6.78 10.69 8.30
CA VAL A 9 -6.14 9.37 8.27
C VAL A 9 -6.23 8.74 6.88
N THR A 10 -7.39 8.82 6.22
CA THR A 10 -7.51 8.35 4.83
C THR A 10 -6.64 9.16 3.86
N GLY A 11 -6.58 10.48 4.04
CA GLY A 11 -5.71 11.36 3.26
C GLY A 11 -4.23 11.00 3.43
N LEU A 12 -3.80 10.69 4.65
CA LEU A 12 -2.44 10.26 4.95
C LEU A 12 -2.08 8.94 4.25
N VAL A 13 -2.97 7.95 4.31
CA VAL A 13 -2.78 6.66 3.61
C VAL A 13 -2.63 6.91 2.12
N SER A 14 -3.53 7.70 1.53
CA SER A 14 -3.51 7.99 0.08
C SER A 14 -2.18 8.64 -0.34
N ARG A 15 -1.75 9.71 0.37
CA ARG A 15 -0.47 10.38 0.12
C ARG A 15 0.73 9.44 0.28
N THR A 16 0.67 8.53 1.24
CA THR A 16 1.75 7.56 1.47
C THR A 16 1.85 6.57 0.31
N ILE A 17 0.72 6.04 -0.17
CA ILE A 17 0.66 5.16 -1.33
C ILE A 17 1.12 5.89 -2.62
N GLU A 18 0.79 7.16 -2.77
CA GLU A 18 1.27 8.01 -3.87
C GLU A 18 2.76 8.34 -3.81
N ARG A 19 3.39 8.21 -2.64
CA ARG A 19 4.86 8.32 -2.49
C ARG A 19 5.60 7.01 -2.74
N LEU A 20 4.88 5.88 -2.80
CA LEU A 20 5.51 4.60 -3.12
C LEU A 20 5.97 4.54 -4.58
N PRO A 21 7.07 3.81 -4.86
CA PRO A 21 7.49 3.51 -6.23
C PRO A 21 6.35 2.86 -7.03
N GLY A 22 6.26 3.19 -8.32
CA GLY A 22 5.15 2.76 -9.19
C GLY A 22 4.80 1.27 -9.07
N ARG A 23 5.80 0.40 -9.14
CA ARG A 23 5.62 -1.06 -8.99
C ARG A 23 5.02 -1.46 -7.64
N THR A 24 5.50 -0.85 -6.56
CA THR A 24 5.01 -1.12 -5.19
C THR A 24 3.57 -0.65 -5.03
N ARG A 25 3.24 0.54 -5.57
CA ARG A 25 1.90 1.11 -5.56
C ARG A 25 0.93 0.23 -6.35
N GLU A 26 1.33 -0.19 -7.54
CA GLU A 26 0.54 -1.05 -8.41
C GLU A 26 0.23 -2.39 -7.74
N ILE A 27 1.25 -3.07 -7.20
CA ILE A 27 1.08 -4.32 -6.44
C ILE A 27 0.11 -4.14 -5.26
N PHE A 28 0.24 -3.05 -4.50
CA PHE A 28 -0.66 -2.77 -3.39
C PHE A 28 -2.11 -2.54 -3.85
N ARG A 29 -2.31 -1.79 -4.94
CA ARG A 29 -3.65 -1.56 -5.53
C ARG A 29 -4.26 -2.85 -6.06
N LEU A 30 -3.51 -3.67 -6.77
CA LEU A 30 -3.99 -4.97 -7.26
C LEU A 30 -4.42 -5.87 -6.10
N ASN A 31 -3.66 -5.91 -5.01
CA ASN A 31 -4.06 -6.70 -3.85
C ASN A 31 -5.27 -6.12 -3.11
N ARG A 32 -5.30 -4.79 -2.90
CA ARG A 32 -6.25 -4.16 -1.98
C ARG A 32 -7.52 -3.62 -2.64
N GLN A 33 -7.43 -3.14 -3.87
CA GLN A 33 -8.55 -2.63 -4.66
C GLN A 33 -9.15 -3.73 -5.53
N GLU A 34 -8.31 -4.51 -6.24
CA GLU A 34 -8.82 -5.61 -7.09
C GLU A 34 -8.99 -6.92 -6.32
N GLY A 35 -8.50 -7.03 -5.08
CA GLY A 35 -8.63 -8.24 -4.27
C GLY A 35 -7.78 -9.42 -4.77
N LEU A 36 -6.82 -9.17 -5.66
CA LEU A 36 -6.00 -10.23 -6.26
C LEU A 36 -5.07 -10.87 -5.23
N LYS A 37 -4.90 -12.19 -5.35
CA LYS A 37 -3.93 -12.93 -4.54
C LYS A 37 -2.51 -12.68 -5.05
N TYR A 38 -1.52 -12.85 -4.18
CA TYR A 38 -0.11 -12.59 -4.54
C TYR A 38 0.36 -13.41 -5.75
N LYS A 39 -0.16 -14.64 -5.92
CA LYS A 39 0.13 -15.48 -7.10
C LYS A 39 -0.46 -14.89 -8.39
N GLU A 40 -1.64 -14.30 -8.33
CA GLU A 40 -2.29 -13.68 -9.49
C GLU A 40 -1.58 -12.38 -9.89
N ILE A 41 -1.17 -11.59 -8.89
CA ILE A 41 -0.36 -10.37 -9.12
C ILE A 41 0.99 -10.74 -9.72
N ALA A 42 1.63 -11.79 -9.21
CA ALA A 42 2.89 -12.31 -9.72
C ALA A 42 2.77 -12.71 -11.20
N GLY A 43 1.71 -13.44 -11.56
CA GLY A 43 1.42 -13.79 -12.96
C GLY A 43 1.08 -12.59 -13.83
N LYS A 44 0.30 -11.63 -13.33
CA LYS A 44 -0.13 -10.42 -14.06
C LYS A 44 1.03 -9.48 -14.37
N LEU A 45 2.02 -9.41 -13.48
CA LEU A 45 3.19 -8.52 -13.62
C LEU A 45 4.46 -9.22 -14.09
N ASP A 46 4.38 -10.51 -14.40
CA ASP A 46 5.51 -11.38 -14.77
C ASP A 46 6.70 -11.28 -13.78
N ILE A 47 6.40 -11.42 -12.49
CA ILE A 47 7.37 -11.39 -11.41
C ILE A 47 7.17 -12.56 -10.45
N SER A 48 8.17 -12.85 -9.61
CA SER A 48 8.01 -13.87 -8.58
C SER A 48 7.04 -13.42 -7.47
N VAL A 49 6.33 -14.37 -6.86
CA VAL A 49 5.51 -14.12 -5.66
C VAL A 49 6.36 -13.49 -4.53
N LYS A 50 7.63 -13.90 -4.40
CA LYS A 50 8.57 -13.32 -3.44
C LYS A 50 8.84 -11.84 -3.71
N THR A 51 8.86 -11.43 -4.98
CA THR A 51 8.97 -10.03 -5.38
C THR A 51 7.70 -9.27 -4.97
N VAL A 52 6.52 -9.84 -5.19
CA VAL A 52 5.24 -9.27 -4.72
C VAL A 52 5.24 -9.08 -3.20
N GLU A 53 5.64 -10.09 -2.44
CA GLU A 53 5.76 -10.02 -0.97
C GLU A 53 6.73 -8.93 -0.52
N ALA A 54 7.90 -8.81 -1.17
CA ALA A 54 8.87 -7.77 -0.86
C ALA A 54 8.32 -6.36 -1.11
N HIS A 55 7.58 -6.16 -2.21
CA HIS A 55 6.91 -4.90 -2.50
C HIS A 55 5.76 -4.62 -1.50
N MET A 56 4.93 -5.62 -1.19
CA MET A 56 3.88 -5.49 -0.18
C MET A 56 4.45 -5.13 1.20
N GLY A 57 5.54 -5.77 1.61
CA GLY A 57 6.25 -5.44 2.85
C GLY A 57 6.75 -3.99 2.87
N LYS A 58 7.29 -3.50 1.75
CA LYS A 58 7.70 -2.08 1.61
C LYS A 58 6.50 -1.13 1.70
N ALA A 59 5.38 -1.46 1.07
CA ALA A 59 4.15 -0.65 1.14
C ALA A 59 3.62 -0.56 2.56
N LEU A 60 3.48 -1.70 3.25
CA LEU A 60 2.98 -1.77 4.62
C LEU A 60 3.93 -1.05 5.61
N LYS A 61 5.25 -1.19 5.43
CA LYS A 61 6.22 -0.46 6.25
C LYS A 61 6.11 1.05 6.07
N ALA A 62 5.94 1.53 4.84
CA ALA A 62 5.76 2.95 4.58
C ALA A 62 4.46 3.50 5.20
N LEU A 63 3.37 2.74 5.11
CA LEU A 63 2.10 3.07 5.75
C LEU A 63 2.22 3.14 7.26
N ARG A 64 2.83 2.12 7.88
CA ARG A 64 3.09 2.08 9.32
C ARG A 64 3.90 3.30 9.78
N ASN A 65 5.02 3.58 9.12
CA ASN A 65 5.86 4.72 9.48
C ASN A 65 5.12 6.06 9.36
N SER A 66 4.21 6.18 8.39
CA SER A 66 3.44 7.41 8.18
C SER A 66 2.37 7.57 9.27
N LEU A 67 1.71 6.47 9.65
CA LEU A 67 0.74 6.46 10.76
C LEU A 67 1.42 6.72 12.11
N GLU A 68 2.58 6.12 12.37
CA GLU A 68 3.37 6.38 13.59
C GLU A 68 3.74 7.86 13.70
N LYS A 69 4.11 8.53 12.60
CA LYS A 69 4.38 9.98 12.58
C LYS A 69 3.15 10.85 12.76
N TYR A 70 1.95 10.36 12.42
CA TYR A 70 0.72 11.12 12.57
C TYR A 70 0.24 11.18 14.03
N GLY A 71 0.54 10.14 14.81
CA GLY A 71 0.22 10.08 16.24
C GLY A 71 1.26 10.69 17.17
N GLN A 72 2.33 11.31 16.62
CA GLN A 72 3.38 12.00 17.39
C GLN A 72 3.15 13.50 17.48
#